data_AF-A0A7J5ZS92-F1
#
_entry.id   AF-A0A7J5ZS92-F1
#
_cell.length_a   1.000
_cell.length_b   1.000
_cell.length_c   1.000
_cell.angle_alpha   90.00
_cell.angle_beta   90.00
_cell.angle_gamma   90.00
#
_symmetry.space_group_name_H-M   'P 1'
#
loop_
_entity.id
_entity.type
_entity.pdbx_description
1 polymer ?
#
loop_
_entity_poly.entity_id
_entity_poly.type
_entity_poly.pdbx_seq_one_letter_code
_entity_poly.pdbx_strand_id
1 'polypeptide(L)'
;MEIRVFGLVLLLVMCAALPAESQSWEEFRQKHIYPSMDERGCTDMINNRNVVNPDGTCKPINSFILATEDQVIAVCHKGGRPVSWNVRESNSGFLVVHCSLNVGSNPCTYANEKPTLRYITITCEKGLPVHYKGDRDLVN
;
A
#
# COMPACT_ATOMS: atom_id res chain seq x y z
N MET A 1 8.38 -26.31 36.21
CA MET A 1 8.31 -26.39 34.74
C MET A 1 7.22 -25.46 34.19
N GLU A 2 7.01 -24.29 34.80
CA GLU A 2 5.84 -23.44 34.46
C GLU A 2 6.25 -22.05 33.99
N ILE A 3 7.36 -21.48 34.49
CA ILE A 3 7.87 -20.16 34.06
C ILE A 3 8.32 -20.16 32.58
N ARG A 4 8.80 -21.31 32.07
CA ARG A 4 9.26 -21.44 30.68
C ARG A 4 8.12 -21.47 29.66
N VAL A 5 6.94 -21.94 30.05
CA VAL A 5 5.76 -21.99 29.17
C VAL A 5 5.16 -20.59 29.03
N PHE A 6 5.04 -19.84 30.13
CA PHE A 6 4.54 -18.46 30.09
C PHE A 6 5.42 -17.51 29.28
N GLY A 7 6.76 -17.63 29.39
CA GLY A 7 7.69 -16.81 28.59
C GLY A 7 7.59 -17.08 27.08
N LEU A 8 7.40 -18.34 26.69
CA LEU A 8 7.22 -18.72 25.29
C LEU A 8 5.85 -18.28 24.74
N VAL A 9 4.79 -18.33 25.56
CA VAL A 9 3.46 -17.83 25.19
C VAL A 9 3.47 -16.30 25.03
N LEU A 10 4.15 -15.54 25.90
CA LEU A 10 4.28 -14.09 25.77
C LEU A 10 5.07 -13.66 24.53
N LEU A 11 6.13 -14.39 24.17
CA LEU A 11 6.93 -14.12 22.96
C LEU A 11 6.17 -14.42 21.66
N LEU A 12 5.30 -15.44 21.65
CA LEU A 12 4.48 -15.77 20.48
C LEU A 12 3.35 -14.75 20.25
N VAL A 13 2.84 -14.11 21.30
CA VAL A 13 1.78 -13.09 21.19
C VAL A 13 2.32 -11.76 20.65
N MET A 14 3.57 -11.40 20.95
CA MET A 14 4.18 -10.16 20.41
C MET A 14 4.56 -10.24 18.92
N CYS A 15 4.74 -11.44 18.36
CA CYS A 15 5.05 -11.60 16.94
C CYS A 15 3.81 -11.49 16.03
N ALA A 16 2.60 -11.55 16.59
CA ALA A 16 1.34 -11.53 15.84
C ALA A 16 0.79 -10.11 15.57
N ALA A 17 1.44 -9.08 16.11
CA ALA A 17 0.98 -7.69 15.98
C ALA A 17 2.16 -6.75 15.79
N LEU A 18 2.96 -6.95 14.74
CA LEU A 18 3.41 -5.75 14.03
C LEU A 18 2.14 -5.18 13.41
N PRO A 19 1.66 -3.99 13.82
CA PRO A 19 0.59 -3.35 13.08
C PRO A 19 1.12 -3.17 11.66
N ALA A 20 0.62 -3.99 10.73
CA ALA A 20 0.61 -3.58 9.34
C ALA A 20 -0.29 -2.35 9.36
N GLU A 21 0.31 -1.16 9.48
CA GLU A 21 -0.32 0.14 9.67
C GLU A 21 -1.67 0.15 8.95
N SER A 22 -2.74 -0.15 9.70
CA SER A 22 -4.10 -0.12 9.19
C SER A 22 -4.41 1.36 9.09
N GLN A 23 -4.54 1.82 7.86
CA GLN A 23 -4.73 3.23 7.58
C GLN A 23 -6.20 3.47 7.30
N SER A 24 -6.68 4.68 7.58
CA SER A 24 -8.02 5.05 7.15
C SER A 24 -8.14 5.01 5.61
N TRP A 25 -9.37 4.95 5.09
CA TRP A 25 -9.62 5.12 3.65
C TRP A 25 -9.00 6.42 3.12
N GLU A 26 -9.09 7.50 3.88
CA GLU A 26 -8.54 8.80 3.51
C GLU A 26 -7.03 8.75 3.28
N GLU A 27 -6.31 8.12 4.20
CA GLU A 27 -4.87 7.92 4.08
C GLU A 27 -4.50 6.98 2.94
N PHE A 28 -5.25 5.88 2.76
CA PHE A 28 -5.04 4.98 1.62
C PHE A 28 -5.19 5.75 0.31
N ARG A 29 -6.28 6.51 0.17
CA ARG A 29 -6.57 7.33 -1.01
C ARG A 29 -5.44 8.31 -1.29
N GLN A 30 -5.04 9.06 -0.27
CA GLN A 30 -3.97 10.05 -0.36
C GLN A 30 -2.65 9.41 -0.82
N LYS A 31 -2.30 8.25 -0.26
CA LYS A 31 -1.02 7.58 -0.51
C LYS A 31 -1.00 6.79 -1.83
N HIS A 32 -2.13 6.23 -2.26
CA HIS A 32 -2.14 5.19 -3.29
C HIS A 32 -3.02 5.47 -4.50
N ILE A 33 -3.92 6.46 -4.50
CA ILE A 33 -4.83 6.69 -5.64
C ILE A 33 -4.43 7.96 -6.39
N TYR A 34 -4.18 7.81 -7.69
CA TYR A 34 -3.80 8.91 -8.57
C TYR A 34 -4.43 8.76 -9.97
N PRO A 35 -5.69 9.20 -10.17
CA PRO A 35 -6.48 8.87 -11.36
C PRO A 35 -5.99 9.53 -12.65
N SER A 36 -5.35 10.70 -12.56
CA SER A 36 -4.83 11.41 -13.73
C SER A 36 -3.46 12.00 -13.40
N MET A 37 -2.46 11.60 -14.17
CA MET A 37 -1.11 12.14 -14.11
C MET A 37 -1.17 13.59 -14.60
N ASP A 38 -1.21 14.54 -13.67
CA ASP A 38 -0.53 15.79 -13.96
C ASP A 38 0.98 15.48 -14.03
N GLU A 39 1.74 16.27 -14.78
CA GLU A 39 3.16 16.02 -15.08
C GLU A 39 4.07 16.00 -13.82
N ARG A 40 3.50 16.23 -12.63
CA ARG A 40 4.20 16.23 -11.35
C ARG A 40 4.47 14.77 -10.98
N GLY A 41 5.71 14.33 -11.19
CA GLY A 41 6.12 12.95 -10.92
C GLY A 41 6.06 12.56 -9.44
N CYS A 42 6.57 11.37 -9.12
CA CYS A 42 6.66 10.77 -7.80
C CYS A 42 7.13 11.73 -6.70
N THR A 43 8.23 12.48 -6.94
CA THR A 43 8.77 13.44 -5.95
C THR A 43 7.74 14.48 -5.56
N ASP A 44 7.18 15.19 -6.53
CA ASP A 44 6.22 16.27 -6.27
C ASP A 44 4.95 15.71 -5.63
N MET A 45 4.46 14.57 -6.11
CA MET A 45 3.24 13.96 -5.60
C MET A 45 3.38 13.49 -4.15
N ILE A 46 4.47 12.79 -3.83
CA ILE A 46 4.72 12.32 -2.47
C ILE A 46 4.92 13.49 -1.51
N ASN A 47 5.67 14.52 -1.92
CA ASN A 47 5.95 15.67 -1.09
C ASN A 47 4.70 16.56 -0.88
N ASN A 48 3.95 16.86 -1.95
CA ASN A 48 2.73 17.67 -1.87
C ASN A 48 1.62 17.00 -1.05
N ARG A 49 1.59 15.66 -1.04
CA ARG A 49 0.67 14.88 -0.23
C ARG A 49 1.25 14.47 1.12
N ASN A 50 2.43 14.94 1.51
CA ASN A 50 3.09 14.59 2.77
C ASN A 50 3.08 13.06 3.06
N VAL A 51 3.39 12.25 2.05
CA VAL A 51 3.41 10.79 2.16
C VAL A 51 4.74 10.34 2.77
N VAL A 52 4.77 10.32 4.11
CA VAL A 52 5.91 9.92 4.92
C VAL A 52 5.55 8.74 5.84
N ASN A 53 6.56 8.12 6.45
CA ASN A 53 6.35 7.18 7.55
C ASN A 53 5.82 7.91 8.80
N PRO A 54 5.24 7.20 9.79
CA PRO A 54 4.74 7.81 11.03
C PRO A 54 5.81 8.61 11.81
N ASP A 55 7.09 8.23 11.68
CA ASP A 55 8.24 8.93 12.28
C ASP A 55 8.73 10.14 11.46
N GLY A 56 8.06 10.46 10.36
CA GLY A 56 8.41 11.56 9.46
C GLY A 56 9.50 11.23 8.44
N THR A 57 10.04 10.00 8.40
CA THR A 57 11.05 9.61 7.43
C THR A 57 10.45 9.35 6.04
N CYS A 58 11.27 9.49 5.00
CA CYS A 58 10.87 9.18 3.62
C CYS A 58 10.46 7.71 3.50
N LYS A 59 9.37 7.42 2.79
CA LYS A 59 8.99 6.03 2.49
C LYS A 59 9.99 5.45 1.49
N PRO A 60 10.52 4.23 1.68
CA PRO A 60 11.42 3.63 0.71
C PRO A 60 10.77 3.43 -0.67
N ILE A 61 9.50 3.04 -0.68
CA ILE A 61 8.69 2.85 -1.88
C ILE A 61 7.28 3.37 -1.59
N ASN A 62 6.68 4.04 -2.57
CA ASN A 62 5.25 4.30 -2.60
C ASN A 62 4.67 3.94 -3.97
N SER A 63 3.55 3.22 -4.01
CA SER A 63 2.89 2.83 -5.25
C SER A 63 1.63 3.66 -5.47
N PHE A 64 1.50 4.25 -6.65
CA PHE A 64 0.28 4.93 -7.09
C PHE A 64 -0.47 4.07 -8.10
N ILE A 65 -1.75 3.86 -7.83
CA ILE A 65 -2.72 3.19 -8.69
C ILE A 65 -3.35 4.28 -9.58
N LEU A 66 -3.15 4.12 -10.89
CA LEU A 66 -3.69 5.03 -11.90
C LEU A 66 -5.13 4.62 -12.24
N ALA A 67 -6.03 4.89 -11.30
CA ALA A 67 -7.45 4.59 -11.40
C ALA A 67 -8.28 5.54 -10.52
N THR A 68 -9.59 5.54 -10.75
CA THR A 68 -10.56 6.26 -9.90
C THR A 68 -10.75 5.58 -8.55
N GLU A 69 -11.20 6.34 -7.56
CA GLU A 69 -11.55 5.81 -6.23
C GLU A 69 -12.55 4.65 -6.32
N ASP A 70 -13.61 4.80 -7.12
CA ASP A 70 -14.65 3.78 -7.30
C ASP A 70 -14.09 2.46 -7.85
N GLN A 71 -13.16 2.54 -8.82
CA GLN A 71 -12.51 1.35 -9.37
C GLN A 71 -11.68 0.61 -8.30
N VAL A 72 -10.98 1.35 -7.43
CA VAL A 72 -10.19 0.74 -6.36
C VAL A 72 -11.06 0.21 -5.22
N ILE A 73 -12.12 0.93 -4.84
CA ILE A 73 -13.14 0.48 -3.87
C ILE A 73 -13.81 -0.81 -4.36
N ALA A 74 -14.08 -0.94 -5.66
CA ALA A 74 -14.68 -2.14 -6.22
C ALA A 74 -13.88 -3.42 -5.94
N VAL A 75 -12.56 -3.33 -5.74
CA VAL A 75 -11.70 -4.47 -5.36
C VAL A 75 -12.07 -5.04 -3.98
N CYS A 76 -12.57 -4.20 -3.06
CA CYS A 76 -13.09 -4.65 -1.77
C CYS A 76 -14.45 -5.36 -1.87
N HIS A 77 -15.06 -5.39 -3.06
CA HIS A 77 -16.35 -6.00 -3.33
C HIS A 77 -16.23 -7.08 -4.41
N LYS A 78 -16.99 -6.95 -5.51
CA LYS A 78 -17.03 -7.93 -6.61
C LYS A 78 -15.83 -7.82 -7.57
N GLY A 79 -15.08 -6.73 -7.49
CA GLY A 79 -13.90 -6.48 -8.32
C GLY A 79 -12.63 -7.19 -7.83
N GLY A 80 -12.67 -7.88 -6.68
CA GLY A 80 -11.53 -8.61 -6.15
C GLY A 80 -11.89 -9.99 -5.61
N ARG A 81 -10.90 -10.88 -5.63
CA ARG A 81 -10.98 -12.22 -5.04
C ARG A 81 -10.37 -12.25 -3.64
N PRO A 82 -10.93 -13.02 -2.69
CA PRO A 82 -10.37 -13.13 -1.35
C PRO A 82 -9.01 -13.84 -1.39
N VAL A 83 -8.00 -13.23 -0.76
CA VAL A 83 -6.69 -13.85 -0.47
C VAL A 83 -6.65 -14.31 0.99
N SER A 84 -7.19 -13.49 1.90
CA SER A 84 -7.44 -13.83 3.30
C SER A 84 -8.64 -13.02 3.82
N TRP A 85 -8.97 -13.13 5.10
CA TRP A 85 -10.18 -12.54 5.72
C TRP A 85 -10.56 -11.15 5.21
N ASN A 86 -9.64 -10.19 5.32
CA ASN A 86 -9.83 -8.80 4.90
C ASN A 86 -8.91 -8.41 3.74
N VAL A 87 -8.26 -9.35 3.07
CA VAL A 87 -7.32 -9.06 1.98
C VAL A 87 -7.92 -9.52 0.65
N ARG A 88 -7.92 -8.61 -0.33
CA ARG A 88 -8.45 -8.81 -1.67
C ARG A 88 -7.36 -8.57 -2.70
N GLU A 89 -7.31 -9.44 -3.71
CA GLU A 89 -6.54 -9.19 -4.92
C GLU A 89 -7.51 -8.80 -6.05
N SER A 90 -7.15 -7.83 -6.87
CA SER A 90 -8.00 -7.40 -7.99
C SER A 90 -8.21 -8.52 -9.02
N ASN A 91 -9.42 -8.59 -9.58
CA ASN A 91 -9.74 -9.52 -10.66
C ASN A 91 -9.23 -9.03 -12.02
N SER A 92 -9.06 -7.71 -12.17
CA SER A 92 -8.53 -7.05 -13.35
C SER A 92 -7.20 -6.36 -13.05
N GLY A 93 -6.44 -6.04 -14.11
CA GLY A 93 -5.21 -5.28 -14.01
C GLY A 93 -5.46 -3.79 -13.77
N PHE A 94 -4.56 -3.17 -13.01
CA PHE A 94 -4.47 -1.73 -12.79
C PHE A 94 -3.11 -1.24 -13.29
N LEU A 95 -3.06 -0.04 -13.86
CA LEU A 95 -1.78 0.62 -14.09
C LEU A 95 -1.24 1.11 -12.75
N VAL A 96 -0.02 0.71 -12.42
CA VAL A 96 0.65 1.09 -11.17
C VAL A 96 1.99 1.74 -11.51
N VAL A 97 2.28 2.85 -10.84
CA VAL A 97 3.58 3.51 -10.83
C VAL A 97 4.24 3.26 -9.48
N HIS A 98 5.43 2.68 -9.49
CA HIS A 98 6.27 2.54 -8.31
C HIS A 98 7.19 3.76 -8.18
N CYS A 99 7.16 4.39 -7.01
CA CYS A 99 8.00 5.53 -6.67
C CYS A 99 9.04 5.10 -5.65
N SER A 100 10.23 4.80 -6.13
CA SER A 100 11.35 4.32 -5.31
C SER A 100 12.20 5.49 -4.83
N LEU A 101 12.50 5.55 -3.53
CA LEU A 101 13.31 6.60 -2.92
C LEU A 101 14.73 6.58 -3.50
N ASN A 102 15.23 7.74 -3.92
CA ASN A 102 16.61 7.87 -4.36
C ASN A 102 17.56 7.79 -3.15
N VAL A 103 18.62 6.99 -3.29
CA VAL A 103 19.63 6.78 -2.25
C VAL A 103 20.23 8.10 -1.80
N GLY A 104 20.24 8.34 -0.48
CA GLY A 104 20.86 9.53 0.13
C GLY A 104 20.10 10.84 -0.10
N SER A 105 18.86 10.80 -0.58
CA SER A 105 18.10 12.03 -0.81
C SER A 105 17.53 12.64 0.48
N ASN A 106 17.83 13.93 0.68
CA ASN A 106 17.20 14.80 1.68
C ASN A 106 17.21 16.24 1.12
N PRO A 107 16.06 16.84 0.72
CA PRO A 107 14.69 16.34 0.87
C PRO A 107 14.40 15.07 0.05
N CYS A 108 13.32 14.37 0.37
CA CYS A 108 12.94 13.11 -0.28
C CYS A 108 12.76 13.32 -1.79
N THR A 109 13.49 12.54 -2.60
CA THR A 109 13.32 12.51 -4.06
C THR A 109 13.12 11.07 -4.52
N TYR A 110 12.29 10.87 -5.54
CA TYR A 110 11.84 9.55 -5.96
C TYR A 110 12.03 9.36 -7.46
N ALA A 111 12.40 8.15 -7.85
CA ALA A 111 12.40 7.72 -9.24
C ALA A 111 10.97 7.55 -9.76
N ASN A 112 10.75 7.93 -11.01
CA ASN A 112 9.49 7.68 -11.73
C ASN A 112 9.62 6.39 -12.52
N GLU A 113 9.12 5.28 -11.98
CA GLU A 113 9.07 4.05 -12.76
C GLU A 113 7.95 4.13 -13.79
N LYS A 114 8.11 3.42 -14.91
CA LYS A 114 7.09 3.40 -15.96
C LYS A 114 5.81 2.75 -15.41
N PRO A 115 4.62 3.31 -15.71
CA PRO A 115 3.37 2.64 -15.39
C PRO A 115 3.35 1.24 -16.00
N THR A 116 2.99 0.24 -15.20
CA THR A 116 2.90 -1.15 -15.61
C THR A 116 1.58 -1.74 -15.15
N LEU A 117 1.05 -2.71 -15.91
CA LEU A 117 -0.20 -3.36 -15.58
C LEU A 117 0.06 -4.43 -14.51
N ARG A 118 -0.62 -4.30 -13.37
CA ARG A 118 -0.43 -5.14 -12.17
C ARG A 118 -1.75 -5.60 -11.58
N TYR A 119 -1.79 -6.78 -10.97
CA TYR A 119 -2.85 -7.17 -10.03
C TYR A 119 -2.50 -6.60 -8.65
N ILE A 120 -3.37 -5.76 -8.10
CA ILE A 120 -3.14 -5.13 -6.79
C ILE A 120 -3.71 -5.99 -5.67
N THR A 121 -3.03 -6.04 -4.53
CA THR A 121 -3.50 -6.69 -3.31
C THR A 121 -3.67 -5.66 -2.22
N ILE A 122 -4.89 -5.53 -1.70
CA ILE A 122 -5.27 -4.53 -0.70
C ILE A 122 -5.96 -5.17 0.50
N THR A 123 -5.79 -4.57 1.67
CA THR A 123 -6.62 -4.84 2.84
C THR A 123 -7.86 -3.95 2.78
N CYS A 124 -9.02 -4.50 3.14
CA CYS A 124 -10.32 -3.85 3.11
C CYS A 124 -10.98 -3.89 4.49
N GLU A 125 -11.49 -2.76 4.97
CA GLU A 125 -12.29 -2.66 6.18
C GLU A 125 -13.62 -1.98 5.86
N LYS A 126 -14.74 -2.59 6.29
CA LYS A 126 -16.10 -2.09 6.03
C LYS A 126 -16.37 -1.75 4.55
N GLY A 127 -15.74 -2.48 3.62
CA GLY A 127 -15.87 -2.28 2.18
C GLY A 127 -14.92 -1.24 1.57
N LEU A 128 -14.05 -0.60 2.38
CA LEU A 128 -13.12 0.40 1.91
C LEU A 128 -11.66 -0.08 1.97
N PRO A 129 -10.81 0.27 0.99
CA PRO A 129 -9.38 0.03 1.04
C PRO A 129 -8.71 0.75 2.23
N VAL A 130 -7.88 0.04 2.99
CA VAL A 130 -7.17 0.59 4.16
C VAL A 130 -5.67 0.34 4.13
N HIS A 131 -5.18 -0.55 3.27
CA HIS A 131 -3.75 -0.83 3.17
C HIS A 131 -3.39 -1.42 1.82
N TYR A 132 -2.31 -0.96 1.20
CA TYR A 132 -1.74 -1.54 -0.02
C TYR A 132 -0.70 -2.60 0.37
N LYS A 133 -1.02 -3.89 0.22
CA LYS A 133 -0.09 -4.98 0.60
C LYS A 133 1.00 -5.20 -0.46
N GLY A 134 0.72 -4.85 -1.70
CA GLY A 134 1.62 -5.05 -2.82
C GLY A 134 0.86 -5.34 -4.11
N ASP A 135 1.61 -5.72 -5.14
CA ASP A 135 1.09 -6.06 -6.45
C ASP A 135 2.00 -7.07 -7.16
N ARG A 136 1.47 -7.69 -8.21
CA ARG A 136 2.24 -8.55 -9.10
C ARG A 136 1.91 -8.27 -10.56
N ASP A 137 2.87 -8.52 -11.43
CA ASP A 137 2.71 -8.41 -12.88
C ASP A 137 1.55 -9.29 -13.37
N LEU A 138 0.78 -8.79 -14.35
CA LEU A 138 -0.16 -9.65 -15.08
C LEU A 138 0.56 -10.62 -16.01
N VAL A 139 1.78 -10.26 -16.41
CA VAL A 139 2.61 -11.05 -17.31
C VAL A 139 3.57 -11.86 -16.44
N ASN A 140 3.22 -13.13 -16.22
CA ASN A 140 4.19 -14.18 -15.98
C ASN A 140 4.44 -14.88 -17.32
#